data_AF-A0A3S1RSF6-F1
#
_entry.id   AF-A0A3S1RSF6-F1
#
_cell.length_a   1.000
_cell.length_b   1.000
_cell.length_c   1.000
_cell.angle_alpha   90.00
_cell.angle_beta   90.00
_cell.angle_gamma   90.00
#
_symmetry.space_group_name_H-M   'P 1'
#
loop_
_entity.id
_entity.type
_entity.pdbx_description
1 polymer ?
#
loop_
_entity_poly.entity_id
_entity_poly.type
_entity_poly.pdbx_seq_one_letter_code
_entity_poly.pdbx_strand_id
1 'polypeptide(L)'
;MTGAIEKLLTETIGLDSASVGPTVVRQAVRDRMAACRITNPQTYKEHLTGSSQELQELINAVVIPETWFFRDREAFTMLARHARVHKRAQPIKVLSLPCSTGEEAYSVAMAMFDASFEAHEFKIDGVDVSSRNIATAERAIYGRNSFRGSHLEFKDRYFEAAESGLRPTAAVLKQVRFRVGNLFGSRASFRQEVYDIVLFRNLLIYFNRELQDRALICLKDLLAKDGLLLVGPAEAALPRLHGFISAEWPLAFAFLKSEPVKTTAPTVSAAIPVPTPTPKVNKSKPLLRPRPTIGNEARGQAPAKPLAQASESLIAVERIANAGRVKEAQEVALAHLKEFGPSAQIFYLLGLVQDADGAAPQAAQSYRKALYLAPNHREALIHLALLLRKQGDHNGAEALAGRLGRVQKRSGS
;
A
#
# COMPACT_ATOMS: atom_id res chain seq x y z
N MET A 1 -17.87 13.05 -16.91
CA MET A 1 -17.19 13.00 -18.23
C MET A 1 -15.81 12.34 -18.16
N THR A 2 -15.03 12.50 -17.08
CA THR A 2 -13.74 11.78 -16.91
C THR A 2 -13.88 10.27 -16.66
N GLY A 3 -15.06 9.79 -16.27
CA GLY A 3 -15.30 8.38 -15.95
C GLY A 3 -14.90 7.37 -17.03
N ALA A 4 -14.95 7.74 -18.32
CA ALA A 4 -14.49 6.85 -19.39
C ALA A 4 -12.96 6.71 -19.44
N ILE A 5 -12.22 7.76 -19.09
CA ILE A 5 -10.75 7.76 -19.00
C ILE A 5 -10.32 7.08 -17.70
N GLU A 6 -11.04 7.31 -16.60
CA GLU A 6 -10.84 6.59 -15.34
C GLU A 6 -11.02 5.07 -15.56
N LYS A 7 -12.07 4.66 -16.26
CA LYS A 7 -12.28 3.25 -16.65
C LYS A 7 -11.13 2.70 -17.50
N LEU A 8 -10.65 3.47 -18.49
CA LEU A 8 -9.48 3.08 -19.30
C LEU A 8 -8.24 2.85 -18.44
N LEU A 9 -7.98 3.72 -17.44
CA LEU A 9 -6.87 3.54 -16.51
C LEU A 9 -7.04 2.30 -15.64
N THR A 10 -8.25 2.04 -15.13
CA THR A 10 -8.57 0.82 -14.38
C THR A 10 -8.35 -0.44 -15.22
N GLU A 11 -8.80 -0.44 -16.47
CA GLU A 11 -8.64 -1.58 -17.39
C GLU A 11 -7.17 -1.78 -17.79
N THR A 12 -6.44 -0.70 -18.00
CA THR A 12 -5.04 -0.75 -18.47
C THR A 12 -4.09 -1.12 -17.33
N ILE A 13 -4.08 -0.39 -16.22
CA ILE A 13 -3.06 -0.53 -15.15
C ILE A 13 -3.65 -0.98 -13.81
N GLY A 14 -4.95 -1.25 -13.74
CA GLY A 14 -5.61 -1.67 -12.50
C GLY A 14 -5.87 -0.55 -11.50
N LEU A 15 -5.68 0.71 -11.88
CA LEU A 15 -5.81 1.82 -10.96
C LEU A 15 -7.28 2.10 -10.64
N ASP A 16 -7.67 1.97 -9.37
CA ASP A 16 -8.98 2.43 -8.92
C ASP A 16 -8.91 3.92 -8.54
N SER A 17 -9.64 4.73 -9.31
CA SER A 17 -9.72 6.18 -9.08
C SER A 17 -10.25 6.55 -7.70
N ALA A 18 -11.08 5.71 -7.09
CA ALA A 18 -11.59 5.94 -5.73
C ALA A 18 -10.48 5.79 -4.67
N SER A 19 -9.53 4.88 -4.91
CA SER A 19 -8.44 4.55 -3.98
C SER A 19 -7.26 5.52 -4.09
N VAL A 20 -6.92 5.99 -5.30
CA VAL A 20 -5.87 7.00 -5.52
C VAL A 20 -6.32 8.41 -5.14
N GLY A 21 -7.63 8.63 -5.13
CA GLY A 21 -8.22 9.96 -4.98
C GLY A 21 -8.72 10.46 -6.33
N PRO A 22 -10.03 10.56 -6.54
CA PRO A 22 -10.60 10.96 -7.83
C PRO A 22 -10.13 12.35 -8.30
N THR A 23 -9.76 13.22 -7.36
CA THR A 23 -9.23 14.56 -7.66
C THR A 23 -7.84 14.51 -8.29
N VAL A 24 -6.97 13.60 -7.84
CA VAL A 24 -5.62 13.43 -8.40
C VAL A 24 -5.72 12.96 -9.84
N VAL A 25 -6.54 11.93 -10.10
CA VAL A 25 -6.77 11.42 -11.45
C VAL A 25 -7.37 12.48 -12.37
N ARG A 26 -8.38 13.22 -11.90
CA ARG A 26 -8.96 14.32 -12.68
C ARG A 26 -7.99 15.47 -12.94
N GLN A 27 -7.06 15.74 -12.01
CA GLN A 27 -6.04 16.77 -12.23
C GLN A 27 -5.04 16.30 -13.28
N ALA A 28 -4.51 15.08 -13.16
CA ALA A 28 -3.61 14.50 -14.15
C ALA A 28 -4.22 14.48 -15.56
N VAL A 29 -5.50 14.07 -15.68
CA VAL A 29 -6.22 14.11 -16.96
C VAL A 29 -6.30 15.53 -17.51
N ARG A 30 -6.61 16.54 -16.68
CA ARG A 30 -6.67 17.95 -17.11
C ARG A 30 -5.31 18.47 -17.56
N ASP A 31 -4.25 18.15 -16.84
CA ASP A 31 -2.89 18.61 -17.16
C ASP A 31 -2.41 17.99 -18.48
N ARG A 32 -2.69 16.70 -18.71
CA ARG A 32 -2.38 16.04 -19.97
C ARG A 32 -3.21 16.56 -21.15
N MET A 33 -4.51 16.74 -20.96
CA MET A 33 -5.38 17.41 -21.93
C MET A 33 -4.83 18.78 -22.34
N ALA A 34 -4.39 19.59 -21.38
CA ALA A 34 -3.77 20.89 -21.65
C ALA A 34 -2.45 20.75 -22.42
N ALA A 35 -1.59 19.79 -22.06
CA ALA A 35 -0.34 19.51 -22.77
C ALA A 35 -0.56 19.11 -24.24
N CYS A 36 -1.62 18.35 -24.52
CA CYS A 36 -2.03 17.97 -25.88
C CYS A 36 -2.83 19.07 -26.60
N ARG A 37 -3.17 20.18 -25.92
CA ARG A 37 -4.08 21.23 -26.41
C ARG A 37 -5.48 20.71 -26.77
N ILE A 38 -5.97 19.70 -26.05
CA ILE A 38 -7.30 19.11 -26.22
C ILE A 38 -8.21 19.56 -25.06
N THR A 39 -9.35 20.17 -25.37
CA THR A 39 -10.30 20.67 -24.36
C THR A 39 -11.49 19.73 -24.13
N ASN A 40 -11.80 18.87 -25.10
CA ASN A 40 -12.90 17.91 -25.03
C ASN A 40 -12.41 16.55 -24.49
N PRO A 41 -12.93 16.05 -23.35
CA PRO A 41 -12.53 14.77 -22.78
C PRO A 41 -12.77 13.56 -23.68
N GLN A 42 -13.79 13.59 -24.55
CA GLN A 42 -14.08 12.50 -25.48
C GLN A 42 -13.01 12.43 -26.58
N THR A 43 -12.65 13.57 -27.16
CA THR A 43 -11.53 13.67 -28.11
C THR A 43 -10.21 13.22 -27.46
N TYR A 44 -9.99 13.56 -26.20
CA TYR A 44 -8.80 13.11 -25.47
C TYR A 44 -8.80 11.59 -25.25
N LYS A 45 -9.95 10.97 -24.96
CA LYS A 45 -10.08 9.51 -24.87
C LYS A 45 -9.74 8.82 -26.20
N GLU A 46 -10.21 9.36 -27.32
CA GLU A 46 -9.89 8.86 -28.66
C GLU A 46 -8.39 8.97 -28.95
N HIS A 47 -7.78 10.10 -28.57
CA HIS A 47 -6.34 10.31 -28.67
C HIS A 47 -5.53 9.30 -27.82
N LEU A 48 -5.95 9.05 -26.57
CA LEU A 48 -5.34 8.02 -25.70
C LEU A 48 -5.41 6.62 -26.32
N THR A 49 -6.48 6.31 -27.03
CA THR A 49 -6.67 4.99 -27.66
C THR A 49 -5.79 4.85 -28.91
N GLY A 50 -5.55 5.95 -29.63
CA GLY A 50 -4.70 5.97 -30.83
C GLY A 50 -3.21 6.23 -30.58
N SER A 51 -2.82 6.60 -29.35
CA SER A 51 -1.45 6.98 -29.01
C SER A 51 -0.96 6.26 -27.74
N SER A 52 -0.15 5.22 -27.91
CA SER A 52 0.51 4.53 -26.79
C SER A 52 1.42 5.46 -25.99
N GLN A 53 2.04 6.43 -26.66
CA GLN A 53 2.88 7.44 -26.02
C GLN A 53 2.06 8.32 -25.07
N GLU A 54 0.90 8.82 -25.49
CA GLU A 54 0.09 9.68 -24.62
C GLU A 54 -0.54 8.88 -23.47
N LEU A 55 -0.96 7.63 -23.74
CA LEU A 55 -1.42 6.73 -22.68
C LEU A 55 -0.32 6.53 -21.62
N GLN A 56 0.93 6.33 -22.04
CA GLN A 56 2.05 6.22 -21.12
C GLN A 56 2.30 7.51 -20.33
N GLU A 57 2.15 8.67 -20.94
CA GLU A 57 2.29 9.96 -20.26
C GLU A 57 1.18 10.21 -19.24
N LEU A 58 -0.05 9.78 -19.52
CA LEU A 58 -1.14 9.80 -18.55
C LEU A 58 -0.87 8.84 -17.39
N ILE A 59 -0.40 7.62 -17.66
CA ILE A 59 0.02 6.66 -16.63
C ILE A 59 1.09 7.29 -15.73
N ASN A 60 2.12 7.88 -16.33
CA ASN A 60 3.21 8.57 -15.61
C ASN A 60 2.69 9.70 -14.69
N ALA A 61 1.57 10.34 -15.05
CA ALA A 61 0.99 11.44 -14.28
C ALA A 61 0.09 10.98 -13.12
N VAL A 62 -0.44 9.75 -13.15
CA VAL A 62 -1.31 9.21 -12.09
C VAL A 62 -0.60 8.28 -11.12
N VAL A 63 0.56 7.73 -11.50
CA VAL A 63 1.40 6.89 -10.63
C VAL A 63 2.06 7.74 -9.55
N ILE A 64 2.00 7.27 -8.29
CA ILE A 64 2.60 7.93 -7.13
C ILE A 64 3.91 7.21 -6.79
N PRO A 65 5.09 7.81 -7.03
CA PRO A 65 6.38 7.15 -6.81
C PRO A 65 6.85 7.27 -5.35
N GLU A 66 6.02 6.88 -4.38
CA GLU A 66 6.44 6.94 -2.97
C GLU A 66 7.23 5.69 -2.56
N THR A 67 8.56 5.83 -2.48
CA THR A 67 9.46 4.75 -2.04
C THR A 67 10.72 5.32 -1.37
N TRP A 68 11.43 4.48 -0.62
CA TRP A 68 12.71 4.78 0.02
C TRP A 68 13.47 3.47 0.31
N PHE A 69 14.79 3.58 0.50
CA PHE A 69 15.63 2.42 0.76
C PHE A 69 15.24 1.72 2.07
N PHE A 70 15.22 0.38 2.04
CA PHE A 70 14.88 -0.47 3.18
C PHE A 70 13.55 -0.15 3.87
N ARG A 71 12.53 0.30 3.11
CA ARG A 71 11.15 0.43 3.60
C ARG A 71 10.66 -0.92 4.15
N ASP A 72 10.25 -0.97 5.41
CA ASP A 72 9.94 -2.18 6.20
C ASP A 72 11.10 -3.19 6.17
N ARG A 73 12.15 -2.89 6.92
CA ARG A 73 13.45 -3.59 6.87
C ARG A 73 13.35 -5.10 7.10
N GLU A 74 12.39 -5.54 7.90
CA GLU A 74 12.14 -6.94 8.25
C GLU A 74 11.81 -7.79 7.01
N ALA A 75 11.20 -7.20 5.97
CA ALA A 75 10.95 -7.88 4.70
C ALA A 75 12.26 -8.32 4.02
N PHE A 76 13.29 -7.47 4.03
CA PHE A 76 14.59 -7.77 3.43
C PHE A 76 15.39 -8.80 4.25
N THR A 77 15.28 -8.75 5.58
CA THR A 77 15.86 -9.78 6.46
C THR A 77 15.25 -11.16 6.17
N MET A 78 13.92 -11.22 6.04
CA MET A 78 13.23 -12.45 5.71
C MET A 78 13.55 -12.95 4.29
N LEU A 79 13.65 -12.04 3.32
CA LEU A 79 14.08 -12.33 1.95
C LEU A 79 15.43 -13.05 1.94
N ALA A 80 16.44 -12.45 2.58
CA ALA A 80 17.79 -13.01 2.62
C ALA A 80 17.82 -14.38 3.31
N ARG A 81 17.05 -14.55 4.40
CA ARG A 81 16.91 -15.83 5.10
C ARG A 81 16.30 -16.90 4.19
N HIS A 82 15.21 -16.57 3.49
CA HIS A 82 14.56 -17.51 2.57
C HIS A 82 15.48 -17.91 1.42
N ALA A 83 16.17 -16.94 0.81
CA ALA A 83 17.15 -17.19 -0.24
C ALA A 83 18.26 -18.11 0.23
N ARG A 84 18.73 -17.97 1.49
CA ARG A 84 19.78 -18.81 2.07
C ARG A 84 19.34 -20.25 2.23
N VAL A 85 18.12 -20.47 2.70
CA VAL A 85 17.53 -21.82 2.87
C VAL A 85 17.32 -22.51 1.52
N HIS A 86 16.96 -21.76 0.48
CA HIS A 86 16.66 -22.29 -0.86
C HIS A 86 17.81 -22.09 -1.84
N LYS A 87 19.03 -21.86 -1.33
CA LYS A 87 20.23 -21.69 -2.15
C LYS A 87 20.47 -22.96 -2.95
N ARG A 88 20.69 -22.79 -4.25
CA ARG A 88 20.89 -23.86 -5.23
C ARG A 88 21.97 -23.47 -6.22
N ALA A 89 22.36 -24.40 -7.09
CA ALA A 89 23.37 -24.14 -8.13
C ALA A 89 22.94 -23.02 -9.10
N GLN A 90 21.64 -22.86 -9.31
CA GLN A 90 21.09 -21.77 -10.13
C GLN A 90 20.93 -20.48 -9.32
N PRO A 91 21.15 -19.30 -9.92
CA PRO A 91 20.98 -18.04 -9.23
C PRO A 91 19.55 -17.85 -8.71
N ILE A 92 19.39 -17.29 -7.52
CA ILE A 92 18.11 -16.87 -6.94
C ILE A 92 17.56 -15.71 -7.79
N LYS A 93 16.33 -15.87 -8.30
CA LYS A 93 15.67 -14.85 -9.10
C LYS A 93 14.68 -14.08 -8.25
N VAL A 94 14.86 -12.76 -8.13
CA VAL A 94 13.97 -11.88 -7.37
C VAL A 94 13.26 -10.90 -8.31
N LEU A 95 11.97 -10.68 -8.10
CA LEU A 95 11.18 -9.65 -8.77
C LEU A 95 10.74 -8.59 -7.76
N SER A 96 11.01 -7.32 -8.05
CA SER A 96 10.36 -6.18 -7.37
C SER A 96 9.35 -5.56 -8.34
N LEU A 97 8.07 -5.60 -7.98
CA LEU A 97 6.95 -5.15 -8.82
C LEU A 97 5.83 -4.61 -7.93
N PRO A 98 5.47 -3.32 -7.97
CA PRO A 98 6.14 -2.25 -8.69
C PRO A 98 7.48 -1.92 -8.03
N CYS A 99 8.51 -1.63 -8.82
CA CYS A 99 9.81 -1.21 -8.29
C CYS A 99 9.93 0.31 -8.07
N SER A 100 8.97 1.11 -8.56
CA SER A 100 9.00 2.58 -8.52
C SER A 100 10.33 3.11 -9.05
N THR A 101 10.96 4.06 -8.35
CA THR A 101 12.25 4.67 -8.69
C THR A 101 13.47 3.81 -8.32
N GLY A 102 13.29 2.53 -8.00
CA GLY A 102 14.35 1.53 -7.88
C GLY A 102 14.88 1.27 -6.47
N GLU A 103 14.50 2.07 -5.47
CA GLU A 103 14.99 1.93 -4.09
C GLU A 103 14.74 0.54 -3.51
N GLU A 104 13.58 -0.08 -3.78
CA GLU A 104 13.28 -1.42 -3.29
C GLU A 104 14.20 -2.47 -3.93
N ALA A 105 14.31 -2.47 -5.26
CA ALA A 105 15.13 -3.43 -6.00
C ALA A 105 16.62 -3.35 -5.61
N TYR A 106 17.13 -2.15 -5.38
CA TYR A 106 18.50 -1.95 -4.89
C TYR A 106 18.67 -2.34 -3.42
N SER A 107 17.65 -2.13 -2.57
CA SER A 107 17.66 -2.62 -1.18
C SER A 107 17.74 -4.15 -1.14
N VAL A 108 17.08 -4.85 -2.07
CA VAL A 108 17.22 -6.31 -2.22
C VAL A 108 18.66 -6.70 -2.52
N ALA A 109 19.31 -6.05 -3.49
CA ALA A 109 20.70 -6.36 -3.85
C ALA A 109 21.64 -6.17 -2.65
N MET A 110 21.50 -5.07 -1.92
CA MET A 110 22.28 -4.79 -0.71
C MET A 110 22.01 -5.82 0.40
N ALA A 111 20.76 -6.22 0.61
CA ALA A 111 20.40 -7.25 1.60
C ALA A 111 21.00 -8.61 1.25
N MET A 112 21.06 -8.97 -0.03
CA MET A 112 21.70 -10.20 -0.49
C MET A 112 23.22 -10.17 -0.26
N PHE A 113 23.88 -9.05 -0.53
CA PHE A 113 25.31 -8.87 -0.23
C PHE A 113 25.59 -8.88 1.28
N ASP A 114 24.80 -8.17 2.09
CA ASP A 114 24.91 -8.19 3.57
C ASP A 114 24.71 -9.61 4.12
N ALA A 115 23.92 -10.44 3.44
CA ALA A 115 23.74 -11.85 3.75
C ALA A 115 24.80 -12.76 3.11
N SER A 116 25.94 -12.22 2.64
CA SER A 116 27.08 -12.94 2.07
C SER A 116 26.72 -13.84 0.89
N PHE A 117 25.87 -13.35 -0.02
CA PHE A 117 25.72 -13.94 -1.35
C PHE A 117 26.74 -13.35 -2.31
N GLU A 118 27.30 -14.20 -3.16
CA GLU A 118 28.17 -13.77 -4.25
C GLU A 118 27.36 -13.22 -5.42
N ALA A 119 27.96 -12.34 -6.20
CA ALA A 119 27.31 -11.63 -7.31
C ALA A 119 26.67 -12.54 -8.38
N HIS A 120 27.15 -13.78 -8.53
CA HIS A 120 26.60 -14.73 -9.51
C HIS A 120 25.44 -15.56 -8.95
N GLU A 121 25.16 -15.47 -7.65
CA GLU A 121 24.19 -16.33 -6.95
C GLU A 121 22.78 -15.75 -6.94
N PHE A 122 22.59 -14.53 -7.44
CA PHE A 122 21.27 -13.91 -7.51
C PHE A 122 21.16 -12.95 -8.70
N LYS A 123 19.92 -12.68 -9.12
CA LYS A 123 19.57 -11.66 -10.11
C LYS A 123 18.24 -11.03 -9.74
N ILE A 124 18.12 -9.72 -9.94
CA ILE A 124 16.93 -8.97 -9.58
C ILE A 124 16.35 -8.31 -10.85
N ASP A 125 15.06 -8.50 -11.07
CA ASP A 125 14.31 -7.75 -12.06
C ASP A 125 13.41 -6.74 -11.34
N GLY A 126 13.52 -5.46 -11.70
CA GLY A 126 12.64 -4.38 -11.25
C GLY A 126 11.66 -4.02 -12.36
N VAL A 127 10.37 -4.07 -12.07
CA VAL A 127 9.32 -3.80 -13.07
C VAL A 127 8.38 -2.72 -12.54
N ASP A 128 8.03 -1.75 -13.39
CA ASP A 128 7.05 -0.70 -13.06
C ASP A 128 6.28 -0.29 -14.32
N VAL A 129 5.04 0.20 -14.15
CA VAL A 129 4.22 0.70 -15.25
C VAL A 129 4.63 2.10 -15.70
N SER A 130 5.30 2.86 -14.84
CA SER A 130 5.79 4.22 -15.13
C SER A 130 7.16 4.17 -15.78
N SER A 131 7.22 4.56 -17.05
CA SER A 131 8.49 4.74 -17.78
C SER A 131 9.40 5.80 -17.15
N ARG A 132 8.83 6.83 -16.51
CA ARG A 132 9.62 7.85 -15.78
C ARG A 132 10.26 7.30 -14.52
N ASN A 133 9.56 6.41 -13.81
CA ASN A 133 10.09 5.75 -12.62
C ASN A 133 11.25 4.84 -13.00
N ILE A 134 11.08 4.03 -14.06
CA ILE A 134 12.13 3.15 -14.60
C ILE A 134 13.35 3.96 -15.03
N ALA A 135 13.17 5.05 -15.79
CA ALA A 135 14.30 5.91 -16.19
C ALA A 135 15.05 6.52 -14.99
N THR A 136 14.34 6.77 -13.88
CA THR A 136 14.96 7.25 -12.63
C THR A 136 15.71 6.13 -11.91
N ALA A 137 15.14 4.93 -11.87
CA ALA A 137 15.78 3.74 -11.33
C ALA A 137 17.08 3.39 -12.06
N GLU A 138 17.07 3.46 -13.40
CA GLU A 138 18.26 3.22 -14.23
C GLU A 138 19.34 4.28 -14.07
N ARG A 139 18.94 5.55 -13.88
CA ARG A 139 19.87 6.65 -13.57
C ARG A 139 20.55 6.43 -12.22
N ALA A 140 19.81 5.90 -11.24
CA ALA A 140 20.26 5.51 -9.92
C ALA A 140 20.95 6.63 -9.12
N ILE A 141 20.44 7.86 -9.21
CA ILE A 141 20.90 9.00 -8.41
C ILE A 141 19.79 9.38 -7.44
N TYR A 142 20.08 9.29 -6.15
CA TYR A 142 19.10 9.41 -5.08
C TYR A 142 19.41 10.59 -4.15
N GLY A 143 18.40 11.41 -3.93
CA GLY A 143 18.45 12.52 -2.99
C GLY A 143 18.01 12.14 -1.58
N ARG A 144 17.95 13.15 -0.71
CA ARG A 144 17.60 13.00 0.72
C ARG A 144 16.30 12.22 0.97
N ASN A 145 15.30 12.39 0.11
CA ASN A 145 13.96 11.79 0.30
C ASN A 145 13.94 10.26 0.19
N SER A 146 14.94 9.67 -0.48
CA SER A 146 15.09 8.21 -0.61
C SER A 146 15.75 7.58 0.63
N PHE A 147 16.31 8.38 1.54
CA PHE A 147 16.98 7.94 2.77
C PHE A 147 16.17 8.39 3.98
N ARG A 148 15.27 7.52 4.47
CA ARG A 148 14.38 7.81 5.61
C ARG A 148 14.68 6.90 6.79
N GLY A 149 14.36 7.38 7.99
CA GLY A 149 14.55 6.65 9.24
C GLY A 149 15.97 6.78 9.82
N SER A 150 16.25 6.02 10.87
CA SER A 150 17.50 6.07 11.64
C SER A 150 18.58 5.08 11.16
N HIS A 151 18.22 4.07 10.36
CA HIS A 151 19.14 3.00 9.95
C HIS A 151 19.75 3.26 8.57
N LEU A 152 20.74 4.16 8.52
CA LEU A 152 21.34 4.63 7.26
C LEU A 152 22.78 4.14 7.03
N GLU A 153 23.30 3.27 7.90
CA GLU A 153 24.68 2.72 7.85
C GLU A 153 25.01 1.95 6.56
N PHE A 154 24.00 1.52 5.81
CA PHE A 154 24.20 0.85 4.52
C PHE A 154 24.78 1.80 3.46
N LYS A 155 24.64 3.11 3.64
CA LYS A 155 25.15 4.12 2.71
C LYS A 155 26.66 4.03 2.56
N ASP A 156 27.37 3.86 3.66
CA ASP A 156 28.83 3.83 3.68
C ASP A 156 29.40 2.60 2.97
N ARG A 157 28.60 1.52 2.87
CA ARG A 157 29.00 0.28 2.17
C ARG A 157 28.58 0.25 0.70
N TYR A 158 27.43 0.84 0.37
CA TYR A 158 26.77 0.58 -0.91
C TYR A 158 26.48 1.82 -1.74
N PHE A 159 26.92 3.01 -1.31
CA PHE A 159 26.74 4.24 -2.06
C PHE A 159 28.04 5.01 -2.23
N GLU A 160 28.11 5.71 -3.34
CA GLU A 160 29.17 6.64 -3.71
C GLU A 160 28.56 8.02 -3.96
N ALA A 161 29.36 9.07 -3.77
CA ALA A 161 28.93 10.43 -4.09
C ALA A 161 28.73 10.59 -5.61
N ALA A 162 27.67 11.29 -6.00
CA ALA A 162 27.41 11.71 -7.36
C ALA A 162 27.14 13.22 -7.41
N GLU A 163 27.16 13.80 -8.60
CA GLU A 163 26.98 15.25 -8.82
C GLU A 163 25.73 15.82 -8.12
N SER A 164 24.64 15.05 -8.07
CA SER A 164 23.35 15.47 -7.50
C SER A 164 22.74 14.43 -6.56
N GLY A 165 23.54 13.84 -5.67
CA GLY A 165 23.07 12.94 -4.61
C GLY A 165 24.00 11.77 -4.36
N LEU A 166 23.42 10.63 -4.05
CA LEU A 166 24.16 9.39 -3.85
C LEU A 166 23.77 8.36 -4.91
N ARG A 167 24.75 7.59 -5.36
CA ARG A 167 24.57 6.53 -6.36
C ARG A 167 24.97 5.18 -5.78
N PRO A 168 24.18 4.11 -5.95
CA PRO A 168 24.60 2.78 -5.54
C PRO A 168 25.91 2.36 -6.23
N THR A 169 26.75 1.60 -5.53
CA THR A 169 28.03 1.12 -6.08
C THR A 169 27.83 0.27 -7.33
N ALA A 170 28.84 0.18 -8.18
CA ALA A 170 28.78 -0.61 -9.41
C ALA A 170 28.40 -2.08 -9.17
N ALA A 171 28.78 -2.65 -8.01
CA ALA A 171 28.42 -4.01 -7.62
C ALA A 171 26.89 -4.17 -7.43
N VAL A 172 26.23 -3.21 -6.79
CA VAL A 172 24.77 -3.19 -6.61
C VAL A 172 24.06 -2.95 -7.94
N LEU A 173 24.53 -1.97 -8.73
CA LEU A 173 23.90 -1.62 -10.02
C LEU A 173 23.83 -2.80 -10.98
N LYS A 174 24.89 -3.63 -11.05
CA LYS A 174 24.96 -4.78 -11.96
C LYS A 174 23.96 -5.90 -11.62
N GLN A 175 23.37 -5.90 -10.42
CA GLN A 175 22.46 -6.96 -10.00
C GLN A 175 21.02 -6.75 -10.42
N VAL A 176 20.66 -5.52 -10.78
CA VAL A 176 19.27 -5.13 -11.04
C VAL A 176 19.08 -4.81 -12.50
N ARG A 177 18.04 -5.38 -13.12
CA ARG A 177 17.60 -5.03 -14.47
C ARG A 177 16.21 -4.45 -14.41
N PHE A 178 16.06 -3.21 -14.87
CA PHE A 178 14.77 -2.55 -14.92
C PHE A 178 14.06 -2.75 -16.26
N ARG A 179 12.74 -2.70 -16.24
CA ARG A 179 11.91 -2.66 -17.44
C ARG A 179 10.55 -2.05 -17.16
N VAL A 180 9.96 -1.43 -18.18
CA VAL A 180 8.55 -1.04 -18.15
C VAL A 180 7.69 -2.28 -18.34
N GLY A 181 6.72 -2.50 -17.45
CA GLY A 181 5.85 -3.65 -17.50
C GLY A 181 4.67 -3.54 -16.55
N ASN A 182 3.66 -4.36 -16.80
CA ASN A 182 2.41 -4.36 -16.07
C ASN A 182 2.04 -5.79 -15.67
N LEU A 183 1.66 -6.00 -14.40
CA LEU A 183 1.22 -7.30 -13.89
C LEU A 183 0.08 -7.89 -14.73
N PHE A 184 -0.84 -7.04 -15.20
CA PHE A 184 -1.99 -7.46 -16.00
C PHE A 184 -1.73 -7.49 -17.51
N GLY A 185 -0.51 -7.14 -17.93
CA GLY A 185 -0.08 -7.21 -19.32
C GLY A 185 0.34 -8.64 -19.73
N SER A 186 0.95 -8.75 -20.91
CA SER A 186 1.47 -10.02 -21.41
C SER A 186 2.53 -10.60 -20.47
N ARG A 187 2.54 -11.93 -20.27
CA ARG A 187 3.61 -12.66 -19.56
C ARG A 187 5.00 -12.43 -20.17
N ALA A 188 5.08 -12.01 -21.44
CA ALA A 188 6.33 -11.59 -22.08
C ALA A 188 7.02 -10.43 -21.32
N SER A 189 6.26 -9.57 -20.63
CA SER A 189 6.79 -8.49 -19.78
C SER A 189 7.68 -9.04 -18.66
N PHE A 190 7.44 -10.28 -18.24
CA PHE A 190 8.22 -10.99 -17.23
C PHE A 190 9.22 -11.98 -17.85
N ARG A 191 9.48 -11.89 -19.17
CA ARG A 191 10.36 -12.81 -19.93
C ARG A 191 9.98 -14.28 -19.82
N GLN A 192 8.71 -14.57 -19.49
CA GLN A 192 8.26 -15.92 -19.17
C GLN A 192 9.05 -16.58 -18.02
N GLU A 193 9.72 -15.77 -17.20
CA GLU A 193 10.51 -16.24 -16.07
C GLU A 193 9.60 -16.65 -14.91
N VAL A 194 10.16 -17.51 -14.06
CA VAL A 194 9.61 -17.88 -12.77
C VAL A 194 10.60 -17.40 -11.70
N TYR A 195 10.09 -16.72 -10.67
CA TYR A 195 10.89 -16.07 -9.63
C TYR A 195 10.83 -16.85 -8.33
N ASP A 196 11.95 -16.90 -7.62
CA ASP A 196 12.02 -17.49 -6.28
C ASP A 196 11.40 -16.57 -5.25
N ILE A 197 11.54 -15.25 -5.44
CA ILE A 197 11.02 -14.24 -4.53
C ILE A 197 10.36 -13.14 -5.34
N VAL A 198 9.16 -12.72 -4.93
CA VAL A 198 8.44 -11.58 -5.50
C VAL A 198 8.10 -10.60 -4.38
N LEU A 199 8.53 -9.35 -4.52
CA LEU A 199 8.07 -8.23 -3.71
C LEU A 199 6.94 -7.54 -4.48
N PHE A 200 5.74 -7.56 -3.92
CA PHE A 200 4.56 -6.88 -4.44
C PHE A 200 3.93 -6.01 -3.36
N ARG A 201 4.56 -4.86 -3.11
CA ARG A 201 4.34 -4.05 -1.92
C ARG A 201 3.73 -2.70 -2.24
N ASN A 202 2.78 -2.28 -1.40
CA ASN A 202 2.16 -0.95 -1.42
C ASN A 202 1.46 -0.60 -2.76
N LEU A 203 0.96 -1.60 -3.50
CA LEU A 203 0.19 -1.42 -4.73
C LEU A 203 -1.25 -1.94 -4.65
N LEU A 204 -1.49 -3.06 -3.95
CA LEU A 204 -2.83 -3.67 -3.83
C LEU A 204 -3.83 -2.73 -3.16
N ILE A 205 -3.36 -1.79 -2.34
CA ILE A 205 -4.19 -0.75 -1.72
C ILE A 205 -4.85 0.20 -2.73
N TYR A 206 -4.33 0.28 -3.96
CA TYR A 206 -4.88 1.11 -5.03
C TYR A 206 -5.82 0.33 -5.97
N PHE A 207 -5.97 -0.98 -5.75
CA PHE A 207 -6.81 -1.86 -6.56
C PHE A 207 -8.17 -2.08 -5.88
N ASN A 208 -9.23 -2.20 -6.69
CA ASN A 208 -10.50 -2.74 -6.21
C ASN A 208 -10.38 -4.24 -5.94
N ARG A 209 -11.43 -4.84 -5.34
CA ARG A 209 -11.38 -6.24 -4.89
C ARG A 209 -11.12 -7.21 -6.04
N GLU A 210 -11.78 -7.02 -7.17
CA GLU A 210 -11.65 -7.86 -8.35
C GLU A 210 -10.22 -7.85 -8.90
N LEU A 211 -9.58 -6.67 -8.91
CA LEU A 211 -8.20 -6.50 -9.37
C LEU A 211 -7.17 -7.02 -8.36
N GLN A 212 -7.43 -6.90 -7.06
CA GLN A 212 -6.61 -7.54 -6.02
C GLN A 212 -6.60 -9.06 -6.19
N ASP A 213 -7.79 -9.65 -6.40
CA ASP A 213 -7.94 -11.09 -6.58
C ASP A 213 -7.21 -11.55 -7.87
N ARG A 214 -7.37 -10.82 -8.98
CA ARG A 214 -6.65 -11.08 -10.22
C ARG A 214 -5.13 -10.95 -10.05
N ALA A 215 -4.66 -9.93 -9.33
CA ALA A 215 -3.23 -9.70 -9.10
C ALA A 215 -2.58 -10.88 -8.37
N LEU A 216 -3.23 -11.39 -7.32
CA LEU A 216 -2.70 -12.53 -6.55
C LEU A 216 -2.64 -13.82 -7.36
N ILE A 217 -3.58 -14.04 -8.28
CA ILE A 217 -3.52 -15.16 -9.24
C ILE A 217 -2.30 -15.00 -10.15
N CYS A 218 -2.10 -13.83 -10.76
CA CYS A 218 -0.94 -13.56 -11.61
C CYS A 218 0.39 -13.71 -10.84
N LEU A 219 0.45 -13.25 -9.59
CA LEU A 219 1.64 -13.36 -8.73
C LEU A 219 1.97 -14.82 -8.41
N LYS A 220 0.97 -15.68 -8.19
CA LYS A 220 1.20 -17.12 -8.06
C LYS A 220 1.85 -17.70 -9.30
N ASP A 221 1.41 -17.33 -10.49
CA ASP A 221 1.95 -17.85 -11.75
C ASP A 221 3.39 -17.41 -12.00
N LEU A 222 3.80 -16.27 -11.43
CA LEU A 222 5.16 -15.76 -11.48
C LEU A 222 6.09 -16.40 -10.44
N LEU A 223 5.55 -17.00 -9.38
CA LEU A 223 6.34 -17.61 -8.31
C LEU A 223 6.70 -19.07 -8.59
N ALA A 224 7.93 -19.43 -8.24
CA ALA A 224 8.40 -20.81 -8.14
C ALA A 224 7.56 -21.60 -7.13
N LYS A 225 7.62 -22.93 -7.20
CA LYS A 225 6.83 -23.82 -6.34
C LYS A 225 6.99 -23.49 -4.85
N ASP A 226 8.23 -23.27 -4.41
CA ASP A 226 8.58 -22.93 -3.03
C ASP A 226 8.81 -21.42 -2.86
N GLY A 227 8.26 -20.61 -3.78
CA GLY A 227 8.56 -19.19 -3.87
C GLY A 227 7.94 -18.34 -2.75
N LEU A 228 8.62 -17.25 -2.43
CA LEU A 228 8.24 -16.28 -1.41
C LEU A 228 7.60 -15.02 -2.02
N LEU A 229 6.39 -14.68 -1.58
CA LEU A 229 5.74 -13.40 -1.81
C LEU A 229 5.91 -12.50 -0.58
N LEU A 230 6.39 -11.27 -0.79
CA LEU A 230 6.45 -10.21 0.22
C LEU A 230 5.47 -9.11 -0.18
N VAL A 231 4.57 -8.71 0.73
CA VAL A 231 3.58 -7.64 0.49
C VAL A 231 3.73 -6.52 1.53
N GLY A 232 3.05 -5.39 1.32
CA GLY A 232 3.04 -4.29 2.27
C GLY A 232 2.21 -4.60 3.52
N PRO A 233 2.43 -3.89 4.65
CA PRO A 233 1.70 -4.12 5.90
C PRO A 233 0.16 -4.05 5.76
N ALA A 234 -0.32 -3.13 4.91
CA ALA A 234 -1.75 -2.92 4.65
C ALA A 234 -2.38 -4.01 3.77
N GLU A 235 -1.56 -4.89 3.18
CA GLU A 235 -1.95 -5.83 2.12
C GLU A 235 -1.89 -7.29 2.56
N ALA A 236 -1.22 -7.56 3.70
CA ALA A 236 -1.00 -8.89 4.28
C ALA A 236 -2.27 -9.75 4.42
N ALA A 237 -3.44 -9.11 4.52
CA ALA A 237 -4.72 -9.81 4.61
C ALA A 237 -5.06 -10.63 3.35
N LEU A 238 -4.55 -10.20 2.19
CA LEU A 238 -5.02 -10.64 0.89
C LEU A 238 -4.40 -11.98 0.44
N PRO A 239 -3.07 -12.21 0.52
CA PRO A 239 -2.48 -13.46 0.03
C PRO A 239 -3.09 -14.73 0.64
N ARG A 240 -3.43 -14.73 1.94
CA ARG A 240 -4.05 -15.89 2.60
C ARG A 240 -5.43 -16.26 2.06
N LEU A 241 -6.21 -15.28 1.62
CA LEU A 241 -7.51 -15.54 0.97
C LEU A 241 -7.34 -16.26 -0.37
N HIS A 242 -6.14 -16.19 -0.93
CA HIS A 242 -5.76 -16.84 -2.17
C HIS A 242 -4.90 -18.08 -1.94
N GLY A 243 -4.83 -18.64 -0.74
CA GLY A 243 -4.11 -19.89 -0.48
C GLY A 243 -2.59 -19.75 -0.46
N PHE A 244 -2.06 -18.55 -0.19
CA PHE A 244 -0.70 -18.44 0.29
C PHE A 244 -0.62 -18.77 1.79
N ILE A 245 0.50 -19.33 2.23
CA ILE A 245 0.76 -19.69 3.63
C ILE A 245 1.73 -18.67 4.21
N SER A 246 1.51 -18.15 5.41
CA SER A 246 2.48 -17.23 6.03
C SER A 246 3.80 -17.93 6.32
N ALA A 247 4.90 -17.22 6.13
CA ALA A 247 6.22 -17.68 6.54
C ALA A 247 6.52 -17.42 8.03
N GLU A 248 5.53 -16.93 8.80
CA GLU A 248 5.58 -16.75 10.27
C GLU A 248 6.77 -15.90 10.77
N TRP A 249 7.21 -14.93 9.97
CA TRP A 249 8.23 -13.97 10.37
C TRP A 249 7.60 -12.63 10.78
N PRO A 250 7.79 -12.17 12.02
CA PRO A 250 7.20 -10.92 12.49
C PRO A 250 7.56 -9.74 11.60
N LEU A 251 6.56 -8.93 11.24
CA LEU A 251 6.69 -7.68 10.49
C LEU A 251 7.26 -7.79 9.06
N ALA A 252 7.57 -8.99 8.55
CA ALA A 252 8.04 -9.17 7.17
C ALA A 252 6.91 -9.29 6.14
N PHE A 253 5.68 -9.61 6.58
CA PHE A 253 4.51 -9.79 5.72
C PHE A 253 4.83 -10.71 4.53
N ALA A 254 5.40 -11.87 4.87
CA ALA A 254 6.01 -12.82 3.95
C ALA A 254 5.18 -14.11 3.85
N PHE A 255 5.00 -14.60 2.63
CA PHE A 255 4.06 -15.66 2.30
C PHE A 255 4.64 -16.66 1.31
N LEU A 256 4.55 -17.95 1.61
CA LEU A 256 4.94 -19.04 0.73
C LEU A 256 3.81 -19.39 -0.24
N LYS A 257 4.17 -19.64 -1.50
CA LYS A 257 3.26 -20.26 -2.46
C LYS A 257 2.92 -21.67 -1.97
N SER A 258 1.64 -21.97 -1.80
CA SER A 258 1.17 -23.34 -1.64
C SER A 258 0.57 -23.83 -2.96
N GLU A 259 0.84 -25.09 -3.30
CA GLU A 259 0.00 -25.83 -4.23
C GLU A 259 -1.42 -25.94 -3.63
N PRO A 260 -2.48 -25.91 -4.45
CA PRO A 260 -3.79 -26.30 -3.97
C PRO A 260 -3.68 -27.75 -3.51
N VAL A 261 -3.85 -27.98 -2.21
CA VAL A 261 -4.08 -29.34 -1.71
C VAL A 261 -5.32 -29.84 -2.45
N LYS A 262 -5.18 -30.91 -3.24
CA LYS A 262 -6.34 -31.68 -3.70
C LYS A 262 -7.07 -32.10 -2.43
N THR A 263 -8.18 -31.44 -2.13
CA THR A 263 -9.03 -31.79 -0.99
C THR A 263 -9.57 -33.19 -1.25
N THR A 264 -8.87 -34.23 -0.81
CA THR A 264 -9.56 -35.47 -0.43
C THR A 264 -10.42 -35.08 0.76
N ALA A 265 -11.73 -35.01 0.52
CA ALA A 265 -12.71 -34.71 1.56
C ALA A 265 -12.42 -35.60 2.77
N PRO A 266 -12.32 -35.05 4.00
CA PRO A 266 -12.26 -35.89 5.17
C PRO A 266 -13.60 -36.64 5.27
N THR A 267 -13.53 -37.96 5.22
CA THR A 267 -14.65 -38.85 5.54
C THR A 267 -15.11 -38.52 6.95
N VAL A 268 -16.30 -37.91 7.04
CA VAL A 268 -16.94 -37.58 8.31
C VAL A 268 -17.39 -38.89 8.94
N SER A 269 -16.74 -39.30 10.04
CA SER A 269 -17.18 -40.42 10.87
C SER A 269 -18.12 -39.91 11.97
N ALA A 270 -19.36 -40.37 11.89
CA ALA A 270 -20.35 -40.61 12.95
C ALA A 270 -20.67 -39.50 14.00
N ALA A 271 -21.83 -38.88 13.77
CA ALA A 271 -22.96 -38.68 14.69
C ALA A 271 -22.75 -38.42 16.20
N ILE A 272 -23.26 -37.26 16.66
CA ILE A 272 -23.92 -37.08 17.97
C ILE A 272 -25.28 -36.36 17.73
N PRO A 273 -26.37 -36.73 18.43
CA PRO A 273 -27.73 -36.29 18.09
C PRO A 273 -28.03 -34.84 18.51
N VAL A 274 -28.81 -34.16 17.67
CA VAL A 274 -29.40 -32.84 17.92
C VAL A 274 -30.76 -33.00 18.62
N PRO A 275 -31.09 -32.21 19.66
CA PRO A 275 -32.48 -32.03 20.09
C PRO A 275 -33.20 -30.99 19.22
N THR A 276 -34.38 -31.36 18.74
CA THR A 276 -35.33 -30.60 17.90
C THR A 276 -36.01 -29.44 18.66
N PRO A 277 -36.60 -28.44 17.96
CA PRO A 277 -36.85 -27.09 18.47
C PRO A 277 -38.29 -26.82 18.92
N THR A 278 -38.49 -25.68 19.60
CA THR A 278 -39.81 -25.04 19.83
C THR A 278 -39.86 -23.59 19.33
N PRO A 279 -41.05 -23.02 19.04
CA PRO A 279 -41.21 -22.05 17.94
C PRO A 279 -41.40 -20.58 18.34
N LYS A 280 -40.96 -19.71 17.40
CA LYS A 280 -41.37 -18.33 17.02
C LYS A 280 -42.03 -17.38 18.05
N VAL A 281 -41.43 -16.20 18.19
CA VAL A 281 -42.14 -14.91 18.36
C VAL A 281 -41.61 -13.90 17.35
N ASN A 282 -42.53 -13.06 16.85
CA ASN A 282 -42.45 -12.29 15.62
C ASN A 282 -42.34 -10.77 15.91
N LYS A 283 -41.85 -10.02 14.91
CA LYS A 283 -41.97 -8.56 14.65
C LYS A 283 -41.09 -7.59 15.47
N SER A 284 -40.25 -6.82 14.78
CA SER A 284 -40.61 -5.50 14.23
C SER A 284 -39.41 -4.76 13.60
N LYS A 285 -39.67 -4.01 12.51
CA LYS A 285 -38.78 -2.98 11.93
C LYS A 285 -38.80 -1.73 12.83
N PRO A 286 -37.69 -0.96 12.89
CA PRO A 286 -37.80 0.47 12.55
C PRO A 286 -36.56 1.01 11.80
N LEU A 287 -36.73 1.66 10.64
CA LEU A 287 -36.89 3.12 10.40
C LEU A 287 -35.56 3.82 10.03
N LEU A 288 -35.46 4.15 8.74
CA LEU A 288 -34.51 5.11 8.18
C LEU A 288 -34.72 6.49 8.81
N ARG A 289 -33.62 7.19 9.13
CA ARG A 289 -33.60 8.65 9.33
C ARG A 289 -32.54 9.31 8.44
N PRO A 290 -32.75 10.58 8.03
CA PRO A 290 -32.14 11.17 6.84
C PRO A 290 -30.75 11.75 7.09
N ARG A 291 -29.95 11.83 6.02
CA ARG A 291 -28.71 12.61 5.93
C ARG A 291 -28.98 14.11 6.14
N PRO A 292 -28.17 14.84 6.91
CA PRO A 292 -28.06 16.28 6.74
C PRO A 292 -27.20 16.57 5.51
N THR A 293 -27.81 17.29 4.57
CA THR A 293 -27.15 18.08 3.53
C THR A 293 -26.32 19.18 4.17
N ILE A 294 -25.03 19.28 3.81
CA ILE A 294 -24.27 20.52 3.99
C ILE A 294 -23.94 21.04 2.59
N GLY A 295 -24.40 22.28 2.38
CA GLY A 295 -24.35 23.01 1.14
C GLY A 295 -22.93 23.31 0.67
N ASN A 296 -22.87 23.45 -0.64
CA ASN A 296 -21.72 23.81 -1.43
C ASN A 296 -21.67 25.35 -1.47
N GLU A 297 -20.66 25.97 -0.86
CA GLU A 297 -20.32 27.37 -1.14
C GLU A 297 -18.87 27.53 -1.59
N ALA A 298 -18.70 28.54 -2.43
CA ALA A 298 -17.76 28.61 -3.54
C ALA A 298 -16.32 29.06 -3.19
N ARG A 299 -15.46 28.73 -4.18
CA ARG A 299 -14.39 29.56 -4.79
C ARG A 299 -12.96 29.50 -4.24
N GLY A 300 -12.03 29.22 -5.15
CA GLY A 300 -10.64 29.69 -5.10
C GLY A 300 -9.67 28.83 -5.94
N GLN A 301 -8.94 29.42 -6.88
CA GLN A 301 -7.87 28.78 -7.67
C GLN A 301 -6.50 28.85 -6.94
N ALA A 302 -5.62 27.87 -7.25
CA ALA A 302 -4.14 27.78 -7.10
C ALA A 302 -3.53 27.36 -5.73
N PRO A 303 -2.26 26.85 -5.62
CA PRO A 303 -1.30 26.21 -6.55
C PRO A 303 -0.79 24.81 -6.04
N ALA A 304 0.18 24.16 -6.69
CA ALA A 304 0.74 22.82 -6.38
C ALA A 304 1.57 22.67 -5.06
N LYS A 305 1.40 23.57 -4.08
CA LYS A 305 1.99 23.45 -2.73
C LYS A 305 1.19 22.67 -1.66
N PRO A 306 -0.08 22.21 -1.81
CA PRO A 306 -0.92 21.92 -0.65
C PRO A 306 -0.68 20.51 -0.07
N LEU A 307 -0.18 19.56 -0.87
CA LEU A 307 0.10 18.19 -0.40
C LEU A 307 1.35 18.12 0.48
N ALA A 308 2.42 18.85 0.14
CA ALA A 308 3.61 18.95 0.97
C ALA A 308 3.30 19.69 2.29
N GLN A 309 2.52 20.78 2.20
CA GLN A 309 2.07 21.54 3.37
C GLN A 309 1.08 20.75 4.24
N ALA A 310 0.24 19.89 3.66
CA ALA A 310 -0.61 18.96 4.40
C ALA A 310 0.24 17.95 5.17
N SER A 311 1.22 17.31 4.53
CA SER A 311 2.11 16.37 5.21
C SER A 311 2.94 17.04 6.31
N GLU A 312 3.49 18.23 6.05
CA GLU A 312 4.19 19.03 7.07
C GLU A 312 3.27 19.44 8.23
N SER A 313 2.02 19.79 7.93
CA SER A 313 1.00 20.12 8.93
C SER A 313 0.63 18.91 9.80
N LEU A 314 0.52 17.70 9.24
CA LEU A 314 0.32 16.47 10.02
C LEU A 314 1.50 16.20 10.96
N ILE A 315 2.74 16.33 10.45
CA ILE A 315 3.96 16.18 11.25
C ILE A 315 4.03 17.25 12.34
N ALA A 316 3.58 18.47 12.07
CA ALA A 316 3.51 19.55 13.05
C ALA A 316 2.51 19.24 14.16
N VAL A 317 1.31 18.74 13.84
CA VAL A 317 0.31 18.30 14.84
C VAL A 317 0.91 17.22 15.76
N GLU A 318 1.56 16.21 15.18
CA GLU A 318 2.17 15.12 15.94
C GLU A 318 3.32 15.61 16.83
N ARG A 319 4.19 16.49 16.32
CA ARG A 319 5.29 17.08 17.09
C ARG A 319 4.79 17.92 18.27
N ILE A 320 3.75 18.72 18.07
CA ILE A 320 3.17 19.58 19.12
C ILE A 320 2.45 18.72 20.16
N ALA A 321 1.73 17.68 19.73
CA ALA A 321 1.10 16.73 20.63
C ALA A 321 2.14 16.00 21.50
N ASN A 322 3.24 15.53 20.91
CA ASN A 322 4.34 14.88 21.63
C ASN A 322 5.08 15.81 22.60
N ALA A 323 5.03 17.13 22.37
CA ALA A 323 5.55 18.13 23.31
C ALA A 323 4.58 18.44 24.47
N GLY A 324 3.44 17.75 24.56
CA GLY A 324 2.44 17.94 25.62
C GLY A 324 1.60 19.21 25.46
N ARG A 325 1.70 19.93 24.34
CA ARG A 325 0.96 21.17 24.06
C ARG A 325 -0.40 20.84 23.43
N VAL A 326 -1.26 20.18 24.20
CA VAL A 326 -2.50 19.53 23.71
C VAL A 326 -3.47 20.51 23.02
N LYS A 327 -3.75 21.67 23.62
CA LYS A 327 -4.69 22.66 23.05
C LYS A 327 -4.20 23.23 21.71
N GLU A 328 -2.91 23.53 21.61
CA GLU A 328 -2.32 24.01 20.36
C GLU A 328 -2.33 22.91 19.29
N ALA A 329 -2.04 21.65 19.65
CA ALA A 329 -2.14 20.54 18.70
C ALA A 329 -3.56 20.38 18.14
N GLN A 330 -4.59 20.62 18.96
CA GLN A 330 -5.98 20.55 18.53
C GLN A 330 -6.34 21.70 17.56
N GLU A 331 -5.88 22.91 17.84
CA GLU A 331 -6.08 24.07 16.96
C GLU A 331 -5.43 23.84 15.60
N VAL A 332 -4.18 23.37 15.59
CA VAL A 332 -3.46 23.06 14.34
C VAL A 332 -4.13 21.91 13.59
N ALA A 333 -4.64 20.90 14.29
CA ALA A 333 -5.35 19.79 13.65
C ALA A 333 -6.69 20.21 13.03
N LEU A 334 -7.42 21.12 13.67
CA LEU A 334 -8.65 21.70 13.12
C LEU A 334 -8.36 22.66 11.96
N ALA A 335 -7.25 23.41 12.02
CA ALA A 335 -6.79 24.24 10.91
C ALA A 335 -6.44 23.35 9.70
N HIS A 336 -5.71 22.25 9.91
CA HIS A 336 -5.42 21.26 8.88
C HIS A 336 -6.70 20.74 8.21
N LEU A 337 -7.73 20.40 8.99
CA LEU A 337 -9.01 19.93 8.46
C LEU A 337 -9.73 20.98 7.61
N LYS A 338 -9.61 22.26 7.95
CA LYS A 338 -10.19 23.37 7.18
C LYS A 338 -9.40 23.62 5.88
N GLU A 339 -8.09 23.51 5.94
CA GLU A 339 -7.19 23.89 4.84
C GLU A 339 -6.97 22.75 3.83
N PHE A 340 -6.75 21.52 4.30
CA PHE A 340 -6.38 20.37 3.46
C PHE A 340 -7.47 19.29 3.39
N GLY A 341 -8.48 19.38 4.25
CA GLY A 341 -9.64 18.49 4.23
C GLY A 341 -9.50 17.22 5.10
N PRO A 342 -10.55 16.38 5.13
CA PRO A 342 -10.60 15.20 5.99
C PRO A 342 -9.71 14.06 5.50
N SER A 343 -8.87 13.54 6.40
CA SER A 343 -8.09 12.32 6.17
C SER A 343 -8.17 11.39 7.39
N ALA A 344 -7.92 10.10 7.20
CA ALA A 344 -7.93 9.15 8.31
C ALA A 344 -6.85 9.50 9.36
N GLN A 345 -5.67 9.93 8.90
CA GLN A 345 -4.54 10.30 9.75
C GLN A 345 -4.84 11.52 10.62
N ILE A 346 -5.42 12.60 10.06
CA ILE A 346 -5.72 13.79 10.88
C ILE A 346 -6.82 13.51 11.89
N PHE A 347 -7.82 12.69 11.56
CA PHE A 347 -8.85 12.29 12.53
C PHE A 347 -8.30 11.35 13.61
N TYR A 348 -7.31 10.52 13.30
CA TYR A 348 -6.59 9.73 14.29
C TYR A 348 -5.79 10.64 15.25
N LEU A 349 -4.97 11.56 14.71
CA LEU A 349 -4.19 12.52 15.51
C LEU A 349 -5.09 13.42 16.37
N LEU A 350 -6.19 13.93 15.81
CA LEU A 350 -7.18 14.70 16.57
C LEU A 350 -7.81 13.88 17.70
N GLY A 351 -8.06 12.59 17.46
CA GLY A 351 -8.53 11.67 18.49
C GLY A 351 -7.54 11.49 19.63
N LEU A 352 -6.24 11.35 19.35
CA LEU A 352 -5.19 11.26 20.37
C LEU A 352 -5.11 12.52 21.22
N VAL A 353 -5.12 13.69 20.57
CA VAL A 353 -5.05 14.98 21.25
C VAL A 353 -6.27 15.19 22.16
N GLN A 354 -7.47 14.86 21.68
CA GLN A 354 -8.70 14.98 22.48
C GLN A 354 -8.76 13.98 23.64
N ASP A 355 -8.20 12.78 23.48
CA ASP A 355 -8.11 11.79 24.55
C ASP A 355 -7.13 12.26 25.64
N ALA A 356 -6.00 12.85 25.23
CA ALA A 356 -5.04 13.48 26.13
C ALA A 356 -5.63 14.70 26.89
N ASP A 357 -6.54 15.45 26.27
CA ASP A 357 -7.27 16.56 26.90
C ASP A 357 -8.45 16.10 27.80
N GLY A 358 -8.69 14.79 27.90
CA GLY A 358 -9.79 14.21 28.69
C GLY A 358 -11.17 14.32 28.02
N ALA A 359 -11.24 14.79 26.77
CA ALA A 359 -12.47 14.94 25.99
C ALA A 359 -12.91 13.61 25.34
N ALA A 360 -13.15 12.61 26.17
CA ALA A 360 -13.35 11.22 25.76
C ALA A 360 -14.49 11.00 24.72
N PRO A 361 -15.65 11.69 24.78
CA PRO A 361 -16.69 11.53 23.75
C PRO A 361 -16.27 12.05 22.36
N GLN A 362 -15.47 13.12 22.35
CA GLN A 362 -14.99 13.76 21.12
C GLN A 362 -13.88 12.93 20.48
N ALA A 363 -12.96 12.44 21.31
CA ALA A 363 -11.92 11.50 20.89
C ALA A 363 -12.52 10.24 20.24
N ALA A 364 -13.54 9.64 20.86
CA ALA A 364 -14.24 8.48 20.30
C ALA A 364 -14.88 8.78 18.92
N GLN A 365 -15.45 9.97 18.75
CA GLN A 365 -16.02 10.37 17.46
C GLN A 365 -14.93 10.56 16.39
N SER A 366 -13.79 11.16 16.76
CA SER A 366 -12.64 11.34 15.87
C SER A 366 -12.03 10.01 15.43
N TYR A 367 -11.83 9.06 16.35
CA TYR A 367 -11.39 7.71 15.98
C TYR A 367 -12.40 6.99 15.08
N ARG A 368 -13.71 7.12 15.33
CA ARG A 368 -14.74 6.55 14.45
C ARG A 368 -14.71 7.16 13.05
N LYS A 369 -14.45 8.46 12.92
CA LYS A 369 -14.26 9.13 11.62
C LYS A 369 -13.00 8.62 10.91
N ALA A 370 -11.90 8.43 11.64
CA ALA A 370 -10.71 7.79 11.10
C ALA A 370 -11.00 6.37 10.59
N LEU A 371 -11.75 5.57 11.35
CA LEU A 371 -12.17 4.22 10.97
C LEU A 371 -13.24 4.19 9.87
N TYR A 372 -14.01 5.26 9.70
CA TYR A 372 -14.93 5.38 8.58
C TYR A 372 -14.17 5.54 7.26
N LEU A 373 -13.12 6.36 7.27
CA LEU A 373 -12.25 6.61 6.11
C LEU A 373 -11.25 5.47 5.88
N ALA A 374 -10.74 4.85 6.94
CA ALA A 374 -9.83 3.71 6.90
C ALA A 374 -10.29 2.62 7.90
N PRO A 375 -11.19 1.71 7.49
CA PRO A 375 -11.79 0.68 8.36
C PRO A 375 -10.83 -0.28 9.07
N ASN A 376 -9.58 -0.35 8.62
CA ASN A 376 -8.52 -1.20 9.16
C ASN A 376 -7.40 -0.39 9.83
N HIS A 377 -7.56 0.91 10.05
CA HIS A 377 -6.56 1.75 10.71
C HIS A 377 -6.30 1.24 12.13
N ARG A 378 -5.15 0.60 12.32
CA ARG A 378 -4.86 -0.27 13.46
C ARG A 378 -4.77 0.52 14.76
N GLU A 379 -4.08 1.65 14.70
CA GLU A 379 -3.87 2.58 15.79
C GLU A 379 -5.21 3.14 16.26
N ALA A 380 -6.06 3.63 15.33
CA ALA A 380 -7.40 4.10 15.67
C ALA A 380 -8.29 2.98 16.26
N LEU A 381 -8.16 1.73 15.82
CA LEU A 381 -8.85 0.58 16.43
C LEU A 381 -8.37 0.33 17.87
N ILE A 382 -7.06 0.36 18.11
CA ILE A 382 -6.45 0.16 19.43
C ILE A 382 -6.91 1.26 20.39
N HIS A 383 -6.72 2.52 20.02
CA HIS A 383 -7.02 3.66 20.89
C HIS A 383 -8.52 3.78 21.16
N LEU A 384 -9.39 3.51 20.17
CA LEU A 384 -10.83 3.48 20.41
C LEU A 384 -11.24 2.31 21.32
N ALA A 385 -10.65 1.13 21.16
CA ALA A 385 -10.96 -0.01 22.04
C ALA A 385 -10.53 0.25 23.49
N LEU A 386 -9.36 0.85 23.70
CA LEU A 386 -8.88 1.25 25.03
C LEU A 386 -9.80 2.32 25.65
N LEU A 387 -10.21 3.30 24.86
CA LEU A 387 -11.10 4.37 25.30
C LEU A 387 -12.49 3.85 25.71
N LEU A 388 -13.09 2.96 24.91
CA LEU A 388 -14.37 2.32 25.23
C LEU A 388 -14.28 1.46 26.50
N ARG A 389 -13.16 0.75 26.68
CA ARG A 389 -12.93 -0.04 27.90
C ARG A 389 -12.82 0.86 29.15
N LYS A 390 -12.16 2.01 29.04
CA LYS A 390 -12.08 3.02 30.11
C LYS A 390 -13.45 3.61 30.45
N GLN A 391 -14.35 3.69 29.47
CA GLN A 391 -15.74 4.16 29.64
C GLN A 391 -16.71 3.07 30.12
N GLY A 392 -16.25 1.83 30.31
CA GLY A 392 -17.08 0.69 30.74
C GLY A 392 -17.85 -0.02 29.63
N ASP A 393 -17.67 0.39 28.35
CA ASP A 393 -18.24 -0.32 27.19
C ASP A 393 -17.33 -1.49 26.80
N HIS A 394 -17.37 -2.54 27.62
CA HIS A 394 -16.56 -3.74 27.43
C HIS A 394 -16.95 -4.51 26.16
N ASN A 395 -18.24 -4.51 25.78
CA ASN A 395 -18.73 -5.19 24.58
C ASN A 395 -18.24 -4.50 23.29
N GLY A 396 -18.31 -3.17 23.25
CA GLY A 396 -17.79 -2.37 22.14
C GLY A 396 -16.26 -2.48 22.03
N ALA A 397 -15.56 -2.48 23.16
CA ALA A 397 -14.12 -2.69 23.22
C ALA A 397 -13.72 -4.08 22.72
N GLU A 398 -14.42 -5.15 23.11
CA GLU A 398 -14.17 -6.51 22.62
C GLU A 398 -14.50 -6.68 21.14
N ALA A 399 -15.58 -6.05 20.64
CA ALA A 399 -15.90 -6.09 19.22
C ALA A 399 -14.78 -5.43 18.37
N LEU A 400 -14.23 -4.31 18.85
CA LEU A 400 -13.10 -3.64 18.22
C LEU A 400 -11.79 -4.40 18.42
N ALA A 401 -11.55 -5.01 19.57
CA ALA A 401 -10.39 -5.87 19.83
C ALA A 401 -10.46 -7.16 18.99
N GLY A 402 -11.66 -7.69 18.72
CA GLY A 402 -11.90 -8.80 17.82
C GLY A 402 -11.76 -8.40 16.35
N ARG A 403 -12.10 -7.15 15.98
CA ARG A 403 -11.75 -6.58 14.67
C ARG A 403 -10.25 -6.37 14.56
N LEU A 404 -9.60 -5.81 15.57
CA LEU A 404 -8.16 -5.64 15.65
C LEU A 404 -7.45 -6.99 15.60
N GLY A 405 -7.99 -8.01 16.27
CA GLY A 405 -7.50 -9.39 16.24
C GLY A 405 -7.75 -10.06 14.91
N ARG A 406 -8.82 -9.70 14.17
CA ARG A 406 -9.03 -10.13 12.78
C ARG A 406 -8.14 -9.38 11.78
N VAL A 407 -7.82 -8.12 12.07
CA VAL A 407 -6.83 -7.31 11.33
C VAL A 407 -5.43 -7.87 11.61
N GLN A 408 -5.06 -8.14 12.87
CA GLN A 408 -3.80 -8.76 13.29
C GLN A 408 -3.68 -10.22 12.86
N LYS A 409 -4.76 -11.02 12.85
CA LYS A 409 -4.78 -12.36 12.24
C LYS A 409 -4.86 -12.32 10.70
N ARG A 410 -4.95 -11.14 10.13
CA ARG A 410 -4.74 -10.85 8.70
C ARG A 410 -3.41 -10.10 8.45
N SER A 411 -2.65 -9.72 9.49
CA SER A 411 -1.37 -8.99 9.40
C SER A 411 -0.16 -9.76 9.96
N GLY A 412 -0.37 -10.64 10.94
CA GLY A 412 0.56 -11.69 11.42
C GLY A 412 0.32 -13.03 10.72
N SER A 413 -0.31 -12.88 9.57
CA SER A 413 -0.82 -13.89 8.69
C SER A 413 -0.38 -13.42 7.34
#